data_AF-A0A397RWY5-F1
#
_entry.id   AF-A0A397RWY5-F1
#
_cell.length_a   1.000
_cell.length_b   1.000
_cell.length_c   1.000
_cell.angle_alpha   90.00
_cell.angle_beta   90.00
_cell.angle_gamma   90.00
#
_symmetry.space_group_name_H-M   'P 1'
#
loop_
_entity.id
_entity.type
_entity.pdbx_description
1 polymer ?
#
loop_
_entity_poly.entity_id
_entity_poly.type
_entity_poly.pdbx_seq_one_letter_code
_entity_poly.pdbx_strand_id
1 'polypeptide(L)'
;MVILNYRSPYLKRILSINKKKNDGTLSHIKLPNILPEIFQIILRYIYGGKVSLAEYDASDIIKILDAANKLSLQEIIPYLQSFLIKNKSNWMEQNFNLIYQTSFENNSFLELQKYCIELMSKQARKIFNSSDFTSISEKCLISLIQQNNLQISEVQVWEYVLKWGLAQNPGLSSDPSNYSDDDFNALKNTLQQCIPFIKFMEFTSKEFYNKAYRFKKIIPKELCDNLVECFMNNDYKPIRKSGSQIIKKITSKNIDSKIVTIQHAELISKWIDRLEIADKIKNSYEFKLILRGSRDGFTAEKFHEICDNQFHTLIIIKVKDSDEILGGIRVLEVIF
;
A
#
# COMPACT_ATOMS: atom_id res chain seq x y z
N MET A 1 -4.91 41.53 11.87
CA MET A 1 -5.60 40.41 12.56
C MET A 1 -6.77 39.84 11.74
N VAL A 2 -7.59 40.66 11.07
CA VAL A 2 -8.76 40.19 10.28
C VAL A 2 -8.37 39.22 9.16
N ILE A 3 -7.35 39.55 8.36
CA ILE A 3 -6.91 38.72 7.23
C ILE A 3 -6.42 37.34 7.69
N LEU A 4 -5.58 37.29 8.74
CA LEU A 4 -5.09 36.02 9.32
C LEU A 4 -6.25 35.13 9.81
N ASN A 5 -7.25 35.72 10.47
CA ASN A 5 -8.45 35.01 10.93
C ASN A 5 -9.31 34.50 9.78
N TYR A 6 -9.36 35.23 8.67
CA TYR A 6 -10.19 34.85 7.53
C TYR A 6 -9.54 33.73 6.73
N ARG A 7 -8.23 33.83 6.47
CA ARG A 7 -7.50 32.94 5.57
C ARG A 7 -7.00 31.66 6.24
N SER A 8 -6.76 31.66 7.55
CA SER A 8 -6.28 30.48 8.28
C SER A 8 -7.28 30.08 9.37
N PRO A 9 -7.99 28.95 9.21
CA PRO A 9 -8.87 28.40 10.25
C PRO A 9 -8.13 28.14 11.57
N TYR A 10 -6.86 27.72 11.50
CA TYR A 10 -6.02 27.50 12.66
C TYR A 10 -5.77 28.80 13.44
N LEU A 11 -5.31 29.84 12.74
CA LEU A 11 -5.06 31.14 13.37
C LEU A 11 -6.35 31.75 13.91
N LYS A 12 -7.48 31.60 13.20
CA LYS A 12 -8.81 32.00 13.69
C LYS A 12 -9.12 31.39 15.05
N ARG A 13 -8.90 30.10 15.22
CA ARG A 13 -9.14 29.38 16.49
C ARG A 13 -8.24 29.91 17.60
N ILE A 14 -6.93 29.98 17.36
CA ILE A 14 -5.97 30.45 18.38
C ILE A 14 -6.24 31.89 18.80
N LEU A 15 -6.46 32.77 17.83
CA LEU A 15 -6.70 34.18 18.08
C LEU A 15 -8.03 34.41 18.82
N SER A 16 -9.05 33.57 18.58
CA SER A 16 -10.33 33.63 19.31
C SER A 16 -10.20 33.15 20.77
N ILE A 17 -9.35 32.16 21.03
CA ILE A 17 -9.06 31.69 22.40
C ILE A 17 -8.32 32.77 23.20
N ASN A 18 -7.33 33.41 22.60
CA ASN A 18 -6.55 34.46 23.26
C ASN A 18 -7.38 35.72 23.54
N LYS A 19 -8.35 36.07 22.68
CA LYS A 19 -9.28 37.18 22.93
C LYS A 19 -10.06 37.06 24.24
N LYS A 20 -10.35 35.84 24.71
CA LYS A 20 -11.07 35.61 25.98
C LYS A 20 -10.22 35.90 27.24
N LYS A 21 -8.93 36.18 27.07
CA LYS A 21 -7.97 36.46 28.15
C LYS A 21 -7.46 37.90 28.16
N ASN A 22 -7.95 38.77 27.26
CA ASN A 22 -7.34 40.08 27.04
C ASN A 22 -7.85 41.17 27.99
N ASP A 23 -6.91 41.68 28.78
CA ASP A 23 -6.89 42.85 29.66
C ASP A 23 -6.21 44.08 29.00
N GLY A 24 -5.98 44.04 27.68
CA GLY A 24 -5.32 45.11 26.90
C GLY A 24 -3.89 44.77 26.46
N THR A 25 -3.34 43.63 26.88
CA THR A 25 -1.96 43.21 26.59
C THR A 25 -1.81 42.58 25.19
N LEU A 26 -0.71 42.88 24.49
CA LEU A 26 -0.31 42.26 23.22
C LEU A 26 -0.34 40.73 23.31
N SER A 27 -1.19 40.05 22.54
CA SER A 27 -1.27 38.59 22.54
C SER A 27 -0.12 37.97 21.75
N HIS A 28 0.74 37.18 22.41
CA HIS A 28 1.83 36.46 21.76
C HIS A 28 1.40 35.03 21.39
N ILE A 29 1.62 34.63 20.12
CA ILE A 29 1.36 33.27 19.62
C ILE A 29 2.68 32.61 19.29
N LYS A 30 2.94 31.45 19.91
CA LYS A 30 4.12 30.65 19.63
C LYS A 30 3.80 29.59 18.57
N LEU A 31 4.60 29.55 17.51
CA LEU A 31 4.54 28.54 16.45
C LEU A 31 5.90 27.80 16.39
N PRO A 32 6.20 26.92 17.36
CA PRO A 32 7.55 26.37 17.54
C PRO A 32 8.02 25.49 16.39
N ASN A 33 7.10 24.92 15.60
CA ASN A 33 7.40 23.96 14.53
C ASN A 33 7.38 24.58 13.13
N ILE A 34 7.56 25.90 13.02
CA ILE A 34 7.63 26.65 11.76
C ILE A 34 8.80 27.62 11.86
N LEU A 35 9.76 27.50 10.94
CA LEU A 35 10.90 28.42 10.87
C LEU A 35 10.45 29.84 10.49
N PRO A 36 11.11 30.89 10.99
CA PRO A 36 10.75 32.28 10.70
C PRO A 36 10.68 32.61 9.21
N GLU A 37 11.63 32.10 8.42
CA GLU A 37 11.74 32.34 6.98
C GLU A 37 10.56 31.69 6.24
N ILE A 38 10.21 30.45 6.62
CA ILE A 38 9.07 29.72 6.07
C ILE A 38 7.76 30.41 6.45
N PHE A 39 7.64 30.87 7.69
CA PHE A 39 6.47 31.62 8.12
C PHE A 39 6.31 32.93 7.35
N GLN A 40 7.41 33.62 7.02
CA GLN A 40 7.36 34.83 6.21
C GLN A 40 6.79 34.56 4.81
N ILE A 41 7.13 33.43 4.20
CA ILE A 41 6.57 33.01 2.90
C ILE A 41 5.07 32.74 3.01
N ILE A 42 4.66 31.99 4.05
CA ILE A 42 3.25 31.73 4.32
C ILE A 42 2.48 33.02 4.57
N LEU A 43 3.06 33.97 5.30
CA LEU A 43 2.45 35.27 5.59
C LEU A 43 2.24 36.07 4.30
N ARG A 44 3.22 36.10 3.39
CA ARG A 44 3.07 36.72 2.06
C ARG A 44 1.95 36.07 1.27
N TYR A 45 1.84 34.73 1.29
CA TYR A 45 0.73 34.02 0.64
C TYR A 45 -0.64 34.37 1.26
N ILE A 46 -0.74 34.44 2.60
CA ILE A 46 -2.00 34.78 3.27
C ILE A 46 -2.50 36.16 2.85
N TYR A 47 -1.60 37.14 2.72
CA TYR A 47 -1.96 38.52 2.37
C TYR A 47 -2.08 38.76 0.86
N GLY A 48 -1.22 38.12 0.05
CA GLY A 48 -1.14 38.36 -1.39
C GLY A 48 -1.85 37.32 -2.26
N GLY A 49 -2.25 36.18 -1.71
CA GLY A 49 -2.89 35.07 -2.44
C GLY A 49 -2.00 34.36 -3.47
N LYS A 50 -0.71 34.69 -3.52
CA LYS A 50 0.27 34.15 -4.50
C LYS A 50 1.53 33.71 -3.78
N VAL A 51 2.15 32.64 -4.29
CA VAL A 51 3.48 32.18 -3.87
C VAL A 51 4.29 31.87 -5.13
N SER A 52 5.53 32.34 -5.19
CA SER A 52 6.49 31.95 -6.23
C SER A 52 7.38 30.85 -5.66
N LEU A 53 7.46 29.70 -6.32
CA LEU A 53 8.21 28.53 -5.83
C LEU A 53 9.53 28.28 -6.58
N ALA A 54 9.78 29.02 -7.66
CA ALA A 54 10.93 28.78 -8.55
C ALA A 54 12.29 28.96 -7.84
N GLU A 55 12.36 29.89 -6.91
CA GLU A 55 13.58 30.27 -6.19
C GLU A 55 13.89 29.35 -5.00
N TYR A 56 12.94 28.51 -4.57
CA TYR A 56 13.11 27.64 -3.42
C TYR A 56 13.61 26.25 -3.83
N ASP A 57 14.42 25.67 -2.95
CA ASP A 57 14.80 24.27 -3.07
C ASP A 57 13.63 23.35 -2.68
N ALA A 58 13.77 22.06 -2.93
CA ALA A 58 12.70 21.11 -2.63
C ALA A 58 12.47 20.96 -1.12
N SER A 59 13.52 21.10 -0.29
CA SER A 59 13.42 20.99 1.17
C SER A 59 12.57 22.12 1.75
N ASP A 60 12.78 23.34 1.28
CA ASP A 60 12.02 24.51 1.69
C ASP A 60 10.57 24.42 1.22
N ILE A 61 10.31 23.92 0.01
CA ILE A 61 8.94 23.71 -0.47
C ILE A 61 8.21 22.67 0.40
N ILE A 62 8.89 21.62 0.87
CA ILE A 62 8.32 20.66 1.82
C ILE A 62 8.01 21.34 3.17
N LYS A 63 8.92 22.17 3.70
CA LYS A 63 8.66 22.92 4.93
C LYS A 63 7.49 23.90 4.78
N ILE A 64 7.36 24.55 3.62
CA ILE A 64 6.22 25.41 3.27
C ILE A 64 4.94 24.58 3.24
N LEU A 65 4.97 23.40 2.63
CA LEU A 65 3.83 22.47 2.57
C LEU A 65 3.39 22.03 3.98
N ASP A 66 4.33 21.66 4.85
CA ASP A 66 4.04 21.32 6.25
C ASP A 66 3.46 22.50 7.04
N ALA A 67 4.04 23.69 6.87
CA ALA A 67 3.54 24.91 7.51
C ALA A 67 2.13 25.27 7.02
N ALA A 68 1.88 25.15 5.71
CA ALA A 68 0.56 25.38 5.12
C ALA A 68 -0.47 24.41 5.71
N ASN A 69 -0.13 23.13 5.84
CA ASN A 69 -1.04 22.17 6.46
C ASN A 69 -1.30 22.45 7.94
N LYS A 70 -0.25 22.72 8.72
CA LYS A 70 -0.36 23.10 10.15
C LYS A 70 -1.26 24.31 10.35
N LEU A 71 -1.17 25.29 9.44
CA LEU A 71 -1.98 26.52 9.46
C LEU A 71 -3.34 26.34 8.76
N SER A 72 -3.69 25.12 8.35
CA SER A 72 -4.96 24.76 7.69
C SER A 72 -5.23 25.54 6.39
N LEU A 73 -4.18 25.83 5.61
CA LEU A 73 -4.25 26.54 4.34
C LEU A 73 -4.49 25.55 3.18
N GLN A 74 -5.62 24.85 3.19
CA GLN A 74 -5.87 23.72 2.28
C GLN A 74 -5.81 24.10 0.79
N GLU A 75 -6.14 25.36 0.45
CA GLU A 75 -6.13 25.87 -0.93
C GLU A 75 -4.75 25.79 -1.63
N ILE A 76 -3.64 25.94 -0.88
CA ILE A 76 -2.29 25.99 -1.48
C ILE A 76 -1.65 24.60 -1.59
N ILE A 77 -2.16 23.63 -0.85
CA ILE A 77 -1.55 22.30 -0.71
C ILE A 77 -1.46 21.56 -2.05
N PRO A 78 -2.51 21.48 -2.89
CA PRO A 78 -2.40 20.83 -4.21
C PRO A 78 -1.35 21.49 -5.11
N TYR A 79 -1.29 22.82 -5.12
CA TYR A 79 -0.32 23.56 -5.93
C TYR A 79 1.13 23.25 -5.52
N LEU A 80 1.42 23.20 -4.22
CA LEU A 80 2.75 22.87 -3.69
C LEU A 80 3.17 21.44 -4.06
N GLN A 81 2.26 20.47 -3.92
CA GLN A 81 2.53 19.07 -4.26
C GLN A 81 2.78 18.89 -5.77
N SER A 82 1.89 19.43 -6.61
CA SER A 82 2.03 19.41 -8.06
C SER A 82 3.33 20.08 -8.53
N PHE A 83 3.72 21.19 -7.89
CA PHE A 83 4.98 21.87 -8.21
C PHE A 83 6.20 21.00 -7.88
N LEU A 84 6.23 20.36 -6.70
CA LEU A 84 7.29 19.42 -6.31
C LEU A 84 7.42 18.28 -7.32
N ILE A 85 6.31 17.61 -7.63
CA ILE A 85 6.28 16.46 -8.53
C ILE A 85 6.77 16.85 -9.94
N LYS A 86 6.32 18.01 -10.46
CA LYS A 86 6.64 18.44 -11.82
C LYS A 86 8.07 18.95 -11.97
N ASN A 87 8.59 19.69 -10.98
CA ASN A 87 9.82 20.46 -11.15
C ASN A 87 11.00 19.92 -10.32
N LYS A 88 10.74 19.09 -9.30
CA LYS A 88 11.75 18.60 -8.34
C LYS A 88 11.79 17.07 -8.26
N SER A 89 11.23 16.36 -9.25
CA SER A 89 11.14 14.89 -9.28
C SER A 89 12.46 14.17 -9.02
N ASN A 90 13.56 14.57 -9.67
CA ASN A 90 14.88 13.94 -9.48
C ASN A 90 15.34 14.02 -8.01
N TRP A 91 15.13 15.17 -7.37
CA TRP A 91 15.47 15.34 -5.96
C TRP A 91 14.55 14.50 -5.07
N MET A 92 13.26 14.41 -5.40
CA MET A 92 12.30 13.57 -4.68
C MET A 92 12.63 12.08 -4.79
N GLU A 93 13.09 11.59 -5.94
CA GLU A 93 13.55 10.21 -6.10
C GLU A 93 14.76 9.91 -5.22
N GLN A 94 15.72 10.85 -5.13
CA GLN A 94 16.90 10.72 -4.27
C GLN A 94 16.54 10.78 -2.77
N ASN A 95 15.51 11.54 -2.42
CA ASN A 95 15.06 11.74 -1.04
C ASN A 95 13.74 11.00 -0.75
N PHE A 96 13.54 9.83 -1.36
CA PHE A 96 12.27 9.10 -1.32
C PHE A 96 11.76 8.87 0.11
N ASN A 97 12.64 8.51 1.05
CA ASN A 97 12.24 8.25 2.43
C ASN A 97 11.60 9.49 3.08
N LEU A 98 12.21 10.65 2.89
CA LEU A 98 11.67 11.92 3.41
C LEU A 98 10.28 12.21 2.80
N ILE A 99 10.16 12.09 1.48
CA ILE A 99 8.87 12.33 0.80
C ILE A 99 7.81 11.34 1.28
N TYR A 100 8.16 10.06 1.41
CA TYR A 100 7.27 9.02 1.89
C TYR A 100 6.77 9.36 3.30
N GLN A 101 7.68 9.62 4.24
CA GLN A 101 7.32 10.00 5.61
C GLN A 101 6.41 11.23 5.64
N THR A 102 6.84 12.33 5.02
CA THR A 102 6.03 13.56 4.94
C THR A 102 4.63 13.30 4.37
N SER A 103 4.54 12.51 3.29
CA SER A 103 3.26 12.25 2.61
C SER A 103 2.32 11.33 3.40
N PHE A 104 2.84 10.31 4.09
CA PHE A 104 2.02 9.31 4.79
C PHE A 104 1.77 9.62 6.27
N GLU A 105 2.53 10.52 6.89
CA GLU A 105 2.20 11.09 8.20
C GLU A 105 1.00 12.03 8.15
N ASN A 106 0.63 12.50 6.95
CA ASN A 106 -0.35 13.54 6.75
C ASN A 106 -1.37 13.19 5.66
N ASN A 107 -2.62 12.99 6.07
CA ASN A 107 -3.70 12.59 5.17
C ASN A 107 -4.06 13.64 4.10
N SER A 108 -3.57 14.88 4.22
CA SER A 108 -3.82 15.96 3.25
C SER A 108 -2.93 15.87 2.00
N PHE A 109 -1.85 15.08 2.00
CA PHE A 109 -0.84 15.06 0.93
C PHE A 109 -1.07 13.94 -0.10
N LEU A 110 -2.29 13.86 -0.63
CA LEU A 110 -2.73 12.78 -1.52
C LEU A 110 -1.96 12.68 -2.83
N GLU A 111 -1.50 13.80 -3.40
CA GLU A 111 -0.73 13.78 -4.66
C GLU A 111 0.67 13.19 -4.44
N LEU A 112 1.31 13.55 -3.32
CA LEU A 112 2.60 12.96 -2.95
C LEU A 112 2.48 11.48 -2.59
N GLN A 113 1.40 11.08 -1.90
CA GLN A 113 1.14 9.66 -1.61
C GLN A 113 1.01 8.85 -2.91
N LYS A 114 0.23 9.36 -3.88
CA LYS A 114 0.09 8.74 -5.20
C LYS A 114 1.43 8.65 -5.92
N TYR A 115 2.21 9.74 -5.91
CA TYR A 115 3.56 9.75 -6.48
C TYR A 115 4.46 8.68 -5.85
N CYS A 116 4.48 8.56 -4.53
CA CYS A 116 5.25 7.55 -3.82
C CYS A 116 4.84 6.12 -4.21
N ILE A 117 3.54 5.82 -4.28
CA ILE A 117 3.02 4.52 -4.68
C ILE A 117 3.41 4.19 -6.13
N GLU A 118 3.29 5.17 -7.03
CA GLU A 118 3.73 5.02 -8.41
C GLU A 118 5.24 4.78 -8.52
N LEU A 119 6.05 5.48 -7.74
CA LEU A 119 7.49 5.31 -7.73
C LEU A 119 7.88 3.92 -7.20
N MET A 120 7.25 3.45 -6.13
CA MET A 120 7.44 2.09 -5.61
C MET A 120 7.08 1.03 -6.65
N SER A 121 5.95 1.19 -7.35
CA SER A 121 5.51 0.20 -8.35
C SER A 121 6.34 0.19 -9.63
N LYS A 122 6.82 1.36 -10.10
CA LYS A 122 7.57 1.49 -11.36
C LYS A 122 9.08 1.35 -11.18
N GLN A 123 9.61 1.73 -10.01
CA GLN A 123 11.05 1.90 -9.77
C GLN A 123 11.52 1.29 -8.44
N ALA A 124 10.83 0.28 -7.90
CA ALA A 124 11.21 -0.43 -6.67
C ALA A 124 12.71 -0.75 -6.56
N ARG A 125 13.30 -1.28 -7.63
CA ARG A 125 14.73 -1.63 -7.66
C ARG A 125 15.64 -0.44 -7.35
N LYS A 126 15.31 0.78 -7.80
CA LYS A 126 16.10 1.97 -7.47
C LYS A 126 15.99 2.31 -5.98
N ILE A 127 14.80 2.15 -5.39
CA ILE A 127 14.56 2.40 -3.96
C ILE A 127 15.35 1.43 -3.10
N PHE A 128 15.31 0.12 -3.42
CA PHE A 128 16.10 -0.90 -2.72
C PHE A 128 17.62 -0.64 -2.81
N ASN A 129 18.09 -0.14 -3.94
CA ASN A 129 19.50 0.18 -4.17
C ASN A 129 19.94 1.54 -3.60
N SER A 130 19.03 2.35 -3.04
CA SER A 130 19.38 3.65 -2.50
C SER A 130 20.29 3.52 -1.28
N SER A 131 21.16 4.52 -1.07
CA SER A 131 22.02 4.59 0.12
C SER A 131 21.22 4.63 1.41
N ASP A 132 20.05 5.25 1.36
CA ASP A 132 19.23 5.57 2.53
C ASP A 132 18.15 4.51 2.77
N PHE A 133 18.18 3.39 2.02
CA PHE A 133 17.20 2.31 2.13
C PHE A 133 17.07 1.77 3.55
N THR A 134 18.19 1.63 4.27
CA THR A 134 18.18 1.13 5.65
C THR A 134 17.53 2.10 6.64
N SER A 135 17.31 3.35 6.26
CA SER A 135 16.70 4.39 7.09
C SER A 135 15.18 4.51 6.88
N ILE A 136 14.59 3.71 5.99
CA ILE A 136 13.14 3.73 5.78
C ILE A 136 12.40 3.15 6.99
N SER A 137 11.17 3.62 7.21
CA SER A 137 10.32 3.08 8.27
C SER A 137 9.85 1.65 7.95
N GLU A 138 9.52 0.87 8.98
CA GLU A 138 8.97 -0.49 8.82
C GLU A 138 7.71 -0.48 7.92
N LYS A 139 6.83 0.52 8.11
CA LYS A 139 5.64 0.69 7.27
C LYS A 139 5.99 0.90 5.80
N CYS A 140 7.02 1.70 5.50
CA CYS A 140 7.50 1.92 4.14
C CYS A 140 8.05 0.62 3.54
N LEU A 141 8.86 -0.12 4.31
CA LEU A 141 9.38 -1.42 3.87
C LEU A 141 8.26 -2.41 3.56
N ILE A 142 7.26 -2.52 4.44
CA ILE A 142 6.08 -3.38 4.23
C ILE A 142 5.34 -2.98 2.95
N SER A 143 5.04 -1.69 2.77
CA SER A 143 4.37 -1.20 1.56
C SER A 143 5.18 -1.45 0.28
N LEU A 144 6.50 -1.44 0.38
CA LEU A 144 7.40 -1.75 -0.73
C LEU A 144 7.36 -3.25 -1.05
N ILE A 145 7.57 -4.15 -0.08
CA ILE A 145 7.61 -5.60 -0.34
C ILE A 145 6.24 -6.20 -0.73
N GLN A 146 5.13 -5.54 -0.38
CA GLN A 146 3.78 -5.95 -0.79
C GLN A 146 3.49 -5.70 -2.29
N GLN A 147 4.30 -4.90 -2.99
CA GLN A 147 4.04 -4.62 -4.40
C GLN A 147 4.24 -5.87 -5.26
N ASN A 148 3.31 -6.16 -6.16
CA ASN A 148 3.36 -7.36 -6.99
C ASN A 148 4.38 -7.27 -8.15
N ASN A 149 4.87 -6.07 -8.48
CA ASN A 149 5.67 -5.80 -9.68
C ASN A 149 7.05 -5.19 -9.35
N LEU A 150 7.81 -5.82 -8.45
CA LEU A 150 9.09 -5.27 -7.98
C LEU A 150 10.24 -5.38 -8.99
N GLN A 151 10.08 -6.13 -10.10
CA GLN A 151 11.14 -6.41 -11.09
C GLN A 151 12.45 -6.93 -10.45
N ILE A 152 12.35 -7.54 -9.26
CA ILE A 152 13.42 -8.23 -8.53
C ILE A 152 12.88 -9.58 -8.05
N SER A 153 13.77 -10.54 -7.85
CA SER A 153 13.40 -11.87 -7.36
C SER A 153 13.05 -11.84 -5.86
N GLU A 154 12.20 -12.75 -5.41
CA GLU A 154 11.80 -12.83 -3.99
C GLU A 154 13.00 -13.11 -3.05
N VAL A 155 14.02 -13.83 -3.52
CA VAL A 155 15.27 -14.00 -2.76
C VAL A 155 16.01 -12.67 -2.56
N GLN A 156 16.00 -11.78 -3.57
CA GLN A 156 16.58 -10.44 -3.42
C GLN A 156 15.75 -9.57 -2.47
N VAL A 157 14.42 -9.66 -2.53
CA VAL A 157 13.55 -8.97 -1.56
C VAL A 157 13.94 -9.37 -0.14
N TRP A 158 14.13 -10.67 0.10
CA TRP A 158 14.58 -11.17 1.39
C TRP A 158 15.97 -10.65 1.80
N GLU A 159 16.93 -10.59 0.89
CA GLU A 159 18.25 -9.99 1.17
C GLU A 159 18.14 -8.52 1.58
N TYR A 160 17.25 -7.74 0.94
CA TYR A 160 16.98 -6.36 1.35
C TYR A 160 16.31 -6.27 2.71
N VAL A 161 15.32 -7.11 2.98
CA VAL A 161 14.64 -7.15 4.29
C VAL A 161 15.63 -7.52 5.40
N LEU A 162 16.49 -8.50 5.17
CA LEU A 162 17.58 -8.83 6.10
C LEU A 162 18.54 -7.64 6.29
N LYS A 163 18.99 -7.01 5.20
CA LYS A 163 19.87 -5.83 5.26
C LYS A 163 19.25 -4.71 6.10
N TRP A 164 17.95 -4.45 5.91
CA TRP A 164 17.22 -3.47 6.71
C TRP A 164 17.14 -3.89 8.18
N GLY A 165 16.77 -5.14 8.47
CA GLY A 165 16.67 -5.66 9.84
C GLY A 165 17.99 -5.62 10.61
N LEU A 166 19.11 -5.94 9.94
CA LEU A 166 20.44 -5.83 10.54
C LEU A 166 20.83 -4.39 10.82
N ALA A 167 20.47 -3.45 9.94
CA ALA A 167 20.76 -2.03 10.16
C ALA A 167 19.99 -1.44 11.36
N GLN A 168 18.81 -1.98 11.69
CA GLN A 168 18.07 -1.62 12.91
C GLN A 168 18.68 -2.23 14.18
N ASN A 169 19.59 -3.20 14.05
CA ASN A 169 20.23 -3.90 15.15
C ASN A 169 21.77 -3.80 15.02
N PRO A 170 22.38 -2.63 15.28
CA PRO A 170 23.80 -2.35 14.97
C PRO A 170 24.81 -3.23 15.72
N GLY A 171 24.39 -3.98 16.74
CA GLY A 171 25.23 -4.97 17.43
C GLY A 171 25.34 -6.32 16.72
N LEU A 172 24.52 -6.57 15.70
CA LEU A 172 24.48 -7.85 15.00
C LEU A 172 25.47 -7.90 13.83
N SER A 173 26.24 -9.00 13.78
CA SER A 173 27.10 -9.31 12.63
C SER A 173 26.27 -9.65 11.39
N SER A 174 26.80 -9.44 10.18
CA SER A 174 26.16 -9.95 8.96
C SER A 174 26.20 -11.49 8.85
N ASP A 175 27.10 -12.15 9.58
CA ASP A 175 27.15 -13.61 9.68
C ASP A 175 26.43 -14.09 10.94
N PRO A 176 25.31 -14.83 10.82
CA PRO A 176 24.55 -15.34 11.96
C PRO A 176 25.22 -16.52 12.69
N SER A 177 26.39 -17.00 12.23
CA SER A 177 27.08 -18.16 12.82
C SER A 177 27.43 -17.96 14.30
N ASN A 178 27.62 -16.71 14.74
CA ASN A 178 27.97 -16.36 16.12
C ASN A 178 26.79 -15.79 16.92
N TYR A 179 25.57 -15.82 16.39
CA TYR A 179 24.41 -15.26 17.08
C TYR A 179 24.01 -16.11 18.29
N SER A 180 23.81 -15.44 19.42
CA SER A 180 23.09 -15.97 20.57
C SER A 180 21.59 -16.12 20.26
N ASP A 181 20.84 -16.79 21.13
CA ASP A 181 19.39 -16.85 20.99
C ASP A 181 18.73 -15.47 21.16
N ASP A 182 19.30 -14.61 22.00
CA ASP A 182 18.84 -13.22 22.16
C ASP A 182 19.06 -12.38 20.89
N ASP A 183 20.18 -12.58 20.20
CA ASP A 183 20.47 -11.94 18.91
C ASP A 183 19.43 -12.32 17.84
N PHE A 184 19.09 -13.62 17.77
CA PHE A 184 18.03 -14.10 16.89
C PHE A 184 16.66 -13.54 17.27
N ASN A 185 16.36 -13.44 18.58
CA ASN A 185 15.10 -12.88 19.05
C ASN A 185 14.98 -11.39 18.73
N ALA A 186 16.06 -10.61 18.87
CA ALA A 186 16.11 -9.20 18.50
C ALA A 186 15.78 -9.01 17.01
N LEU A 187 16.50 -9.71 16.13
CA LEU A 187 16.26 -9.64 14.68
C LEU A 187 14.86 -10.15 14.29
N LYS A 188 14.39 -11.21 14.93
CA LYS A 188 13.05 -11.76 14.73
C LYS A 188 11.96 -10.74 15.07
N ASN A 189 12.09 -10.04 16.20
CA ASN A 189 11.14 -9.01 16.61
C ASN A 189 11.13 -7.84 15.61
N THR A 190 12.30 -7.42 15.13
CA THR A 190 12.41 -6.37 14.10
C THR A 190 11.75 -6.76 12.77
N LEU A 191 11.88 -8.02 12.35
CA LEU A 191 11.39 -8.48 11.04
C LEU A 191 10.02 -9.15 11.09
N GLN A 192 9.42 -9.26 12.27
CA GLN A 192 8.19 -10.03 12.49
C GLN A 192 7.05 -9.65 11.55
N GLN A 193 6.84 -8.35 11.32
CA GLN A 193 5.77 -7.88 10.43
C GLN A 193 6.14 -7.96 8.95
N CYS A 194 7.43 -8.02 8.61
CA CYS A 194 7.89 -8.12 7.23
C CYS A 194 7.83 -9.55 6.70
N ILE A 195 8.15 -10.54 7.54
CA ILE A 195 8.25 -11.96 7.17
C ILE A 195 6.99 -12.50 6.45
N PRO A 196 5.75 -12.21 6.89
CA PRO A 196 4.55 -12.70 6.22
C PRO A 196 4.40 -12.28 4.74
N PHE A 197 5.08 -11.21 4.33
CA PHE A 197 5.02 -10.71 2.96
C PHE A 197 6.11 -11.30 2.04
N ILE A 198 7.05 -12.08 2.59
CA ILE A 198 8.10 -12.74 1.83
C ILE A 198 7.61 -14.07 1.28
N LYS A 199 7.66 -14.22 -0.05
CA LYS A 199 7.19 -15.45 -0.71
C LYS A 199 8.31 -16.49 -0.78
N PHE A 200 8.64 -17.09 0.37
CA PHE A 200 9.69 -18.12 0.45
C PHE A 200 9.47 -19.32 -0.49
N MET A 201 8.22 -19.62 -0.87
CA MET A 201 7.88 -20.66 -1.85
C MET A 201 8.28 -20.31 -3.29
N GLU A 202 8.68 -19.06 -3.59
CA GLU A 202 9.25 -18.70 -4.88
C GLU A 202 10.78 -18.93 -4.92
N PHE A 203 11.41 -19.31 -3.80
CA PHE A 203 12.84 -19.55 -3.73
C PHE A 203 13.15 -20.92 -4.30
N THR A 204 14.30 -21.07 -4.96
CA THR A 204 14.90 -22.38 -5.20
C THR A 204 15.45 -22.97 -3.91
N SER A 205 15.57 -24.31 -3.84
CA SER A 205 16.22 -24.99 -2.70
C SER A 205 17.62 -24.45 -2.42
N LYS A 206 18.40 -24.16 -3.47
CA LYS A 206 19.73 -23.56 -3.39
C LYS A 206 19.71 -22.13 -2.85
N GLU A 207 18.78 -21.30 -3.30
CA GLU A 207 18.61 -19.92 -2.79
C GLU A 207 18.22 -19.93 -1.32
N PHE A 208 17.23 -20.77 -0.95
CA PHE A 208 16.82 -20.93 0.44
C PHE A 208 17.99 -21.36 1.33
N TYR A 209 18.70 -22.42 0.95
CA TYR A 209 19.85 -22.91 1.72
C TYR A 209 20.95 -21.85 1.90
N ASN A 210 21.31 -21.15 0.83
CA ASN A 210 22.42 -20.19 0.86
C ASN A 210 22.07 -18.87 1.56
N LYS A 211 20.81 -18.41 1.46
CA LYS A 211 20.42 -17.03 1.81
C LYS A 211 19.44 -16.92 2.96
N ALA A 212 18.58 -17.90 3.18
CA ALA A 212 17.53 -17.85 4.21
C ALA A 212 17.74 -18.86 5.34
N TYR A 213 18.27 -20.05 5.04
CA TYR A 213 18.36 -21.15 6.00
C TYR A 213 19.23 -20.83 7.23
N ARG A 214 20.31 -20.06 7.06
CA ARG A 214 21.16 -19.60 8.17
C ARG A 214 20.40 -18.74 9.18
N PHE A 215 19.32 -18.10 8.74
CA PHE A 215 18.42 -17.29 9.55
C PHE A 215 17.13 -18.04 9.94
N LYS A 216 17.04 -19.36 9.77
CA LYS A 216 15.80 -20.13 10.01
C LYS A 216 15.14 -19.89 11.38
N LYS A 217 15.90 -19.53 12.40
CA LYS A 217 15.38 -19.21 13.76
C LYS A 217 14.45 -17.99 13.78
N ILE A 218 14.59 -17.07 12.83
CA ILE A 218 13.69 -15.89 12.72
C ILE A 218 12.43 -16.18 11.92
N ILE A 219 12.45 -17.22 11.07
CA ILE A 219 11.30 -17.66 10.28
C ILE A 219 10.36 -18.48 11.18
N PRO A 220 9.02 -18.31 11.10
CA PRO A 220 8.07 -19.15 11.81
C PRO A 220 8.37 -20.64 11.61
N LYS A 221 8.40 -21.41 12.69
CA LYS A 221 8.83 -22.81 12.69
C LYS A 221 8.04 -23.65 11.67
N GLU A 222 6.71 -23.55 11.70
CA GLU A 222 5.83 -24.24 10.75
C GLU A 222 6.14 -23.90 9.29
N LEU A 223 6.42 -22.63 9.00
CA LEU A 223 6.79 -22.20 7.65
C LEU A 223 8.14 -22.78 7.24
N CYS A 224 9.12 -22.77 8.14
CA CYS A 224 10.45 -23.33 7.88
C CYS A 224 10.42 -24.84 7.66
N ASP A 225 9.67 -25.58 8.48
CA ASP A 225 9.54 -27.04 8.37
C ASP A 225 8.87 -27.41 7.04
N ASN A 226 7.78 -26.72 6.67
CA ASN A 226 7.11 -26.89 5.38
C ASN A 226 8.04 -26.59 4.19
N LEU A 227 8.87 -25.54 4.28
CA LEU A 227 9.84 -25.20 3.24
C LEU A 227 10.89 -26.29 3.07
N VAL A 228 11.43 -26.81 4.19
CA VAL A 228 12.42 -27.90 4.16
C VAL A 228 11.81 -29.15 3.54
N GLU A 229 10.60 -29.54 3.94
CA GLU A 229 9.90 -30.68 3.37
C GLU A 229 9.68 -30.52 1.86
N CYS A 230 9.21 -29.34 1.43
CA CYS A 230 9.05 -29.03 0.02
C CYS A 230 10.36 -29.15 -0.75
N PHE A 231 11.46 -28.59 -0.25
CA PHE A 231 12.74 -28.59 -0.96
C PHE A 231 13.47 -29.94 -0.96
N MET A 232 13.16 -30.84 -0.02
CA MET A 232 13.73 -32.20 0.04
C MET A 232 12.97 -33.18 -0.86
N ASN A 233 11.70 -32.92 -1.14
CA ASN A 233 10.95 -33.68 -2.14
C ASN A 233 11.40 -33.25 -3.54
N ASN A 234 12.14 -34.12 -4.25
CA ASN A 234 12.76 -33.87 -5.56
C ASN A 234 11.79 -33.40 -6.68
N ASP A 235 10.49 -33.49 -6.46
CA ASP A 235 9.45 -33.01 -7.38
C ASP A 235 9.13 -31.51 -7.24
N TYR A 236 9.69 -30.83 -6.23
CA TYR A 236 9.45 -29.41 -6.02
C TYR A 236 10.21 -28.55 -7.04
N LYS A 237 9.48 -28.04 -8.02
CA LYS A 237 9.95 -26.94 -8.87
C LYS A 237 9.56 -25.62 -8.21
N PRO A 238 10.52 -24.75 -7.86
CA PRO A 238 10.21 -23.41 -7.41
C PRO A 238 9.36 -22.74 -8.48
N ILE A 239 8.32 -22.03 -8.06
CA ILE A 239 7.38 -21.41 -8.99
C ILE A 239 8.06 -20.20 -9.62
N ARG A 240 9.01 -20.46 -10.53
CA ARG A 240 9.59 -19.44 -11.40
C ARG A 240 8.43 -18.86 -12.17
N LYS A 241 8.25 -17.55 -12.04
CA LYS A 241 7.38 -16.74 -12.89
C LYS A 241 7.86 -16.84 -14.34
N SER A 242 7.57 -17.96 -15.00
CA SER A 242 6.99 -17.91 -16.33
C SER A 242 5.53 -17.56 -16.05
N GLY A 243 5.09 -16.37 -16.48
CA GLY A 243 3.71 -15.95 -16.28
C GLY A 243 2.74 -17.09 -16.63
N SER A 244 1.73 -17.30 -15.77
CA SER A 244 0.51 -18.09 -16.02
C SER A 244 0.20 -19.31 -15.13
N GLN A 245 0.92 -19.67 -14.05
CA GLN A 245 0.60 -20.95 -13.35
C GLN A 245 0.29 -20.97 -11.84
N ILE A 246 0.21 -19.84 -11.14
CA ILE A 246 -0.51 -19.75 -9.83
C ILE A 246 -1.83 -18.99 -10.00
N ILE A 247 -2.57 -19.35 -11.03
CA ILE A 247 -4.02 -19.19 -11.05
C ILE A 247 -4.62 -20.57 -11.35
N LYS A 248 -4.30 -21.52 -10.47
CA LYS A 248 -4.75 -22.92 -10.59
C LYS A 248 -5.46 -23.44 -9.33
N LYS A 249 -6.07 -22.54 -8.55
CA LYS A 249 -7.14 -22.96 -7.62
C LYS A 249 -8.45 -22.16 -7.72
N ILE A 250 -8.47 -21.12 -8.55
CA ILE A 250 -9.61 -20.78 -9.39
C ILE A 250 -9.09 -21.04 -10.79
N THR A 251 -9.70 -21.91 -11.58
CA THR A 251 -9.35 -22.02 -12.99
C THR A 251 -9.52 -20.65 -13.62
N SER A 252 -8.43 -19.91 -13.87
CA SER A 252 -8.47 -18.74 -14.77
C SER A 252 -8.60 -19.20 -16.21
N LYS A 253 -9.76 -19.77 -16.53
CA LYS A 253 -10.37 -19.32 -17.77
C LYS A 253 -10.84 -17.91 -17.47
N ASN A 254 -10.41 -16.94 -18.27
CA ASN A 254 -10.85 -15.54 -18.18
C ASN A 254 -12.33 -15.50 -17.79
N ILE A 255 -12.64 -14.92 -16.63
CA ILE A 255 -14.03 -14.68 -16.24
C ILE A 255 -14.57 -13.71 -17.28
N ASP A 256 -15.42 -14.21 -18.17
CA ASP A 256 -16.00 -13.44 -19.25
C ASP A 256 -17.09 -12.52 -18.69
N SER A 257 -16.69 -11.49 -17.92
CA SER A 257 -17.60 -10.53 -17.29
C SER A 257 -17.03 -9.11 -17.36
N LYS A 258 -17.93 -8.14 -17.56
CA LYS A 258 -17.61 -6.71 -17.47
C LYS A 258 -17.82 -6.13 -16.06
N ILE A 259 -18.46 -6.89 -15.17
CA ILE A 259 -18.86 -6.46 -13.82
C ILE A 259 -18.07 -7.23 -12.75
N VAL A 260 -17.85 -8.53 -12.98
CA VAL A 260 -17.20 -9.42 -12.02
C VAL A 260 -15.71 -9.46 -12.29
N THR A 261 -14.91 -9.09 -11.29
CA THR A 261 -13.46 -9.22 -11.31
C THR A 261 -13.03 -10.54 -10.68
N ILE A 262 -11.75 -10.87 -10.78
CA ILE A 262 -11.18 -12.04 -10.08
C ILE A 262 -11.38 -11.93 -8.56
N GLN A 263 -11.26 -10.73 -7.99
CA GLN A 263 -11.49 -10.49 -6.57
C GLN A 263 -12.96 -10.72 -6.17
N HIS A 264 -13.91 -10.31 -7.03
CA HIS A 264 -15.33 -10.61 -6.80
C HIS A 264 -15.59 -12.12 -6.82
N ALA A 265 -14.99 -12.85 -7.77
CA ALA A 265 -15.13 -14.30 -7.86
C ALA A 265 -14.52 -15.04 -6.65
N GLU A 266 -13.41 -14.56 -6.09
CA GLU A 266 -12.85 -15.06 -4.83
C GLU A 266 -13.82 -14.87 -3.66
N LEU A 267 -14.41 -13.68 -3.53
CA LEU A 267 -15.41 -13.40 -2.48
C LEU A 267 -16.65 -14.27 -2.62
N ILE A 268 -17.18 -14.40 -3.84
CA ILE A 268 -18.32 -15.26 -4.14
C ILE A 268 -18.00 -16.72 -3.80
N SER A 269 -16.80 -17.20 -4.13
CA SER A 269 -16.35 -18.56 -3.82
C SER A 269 -16.34 -18.82 -2.30
N LYS A 270 -15.86 -17.84 -1.52
CA LYS A 270 -15.92 -17.91 -0.04
C LYS A 270 -17.36 -17.95 0.47
N TRP A 271 -18.27 -17.17 -0.11
CA TRP A 271 -19.68 -17.17 0.27
C TRP A 271 -20.37 -18.50 -0.03
N ILE A 272 -20.05 -19.14 -1.16
CA ILE A 272 -20.58 -20.47 -1.48
C ILE A 272 -20.14 -21.51 -0.44
N ASP A 273 -18.85 -21.48 -0.04
CA ASP A 273 -18.30 -22.36 0.99
C ASP A 273 -18.71 -21.96 2.44
N ARG A 274 -19.47 -20.87 2.61
CA ARG A 274 -19.83 -20.27 3.92
C ARG A 274 -18.62 -19.96 4.80
N LEU A 275 -17.54 -19.49 4.19
CA LEU A 275 -16.27 -19.15 4.84
C LEU A 275 -16.19 -17.67 5.22
N GLU A 276 -15.44 -17.36 6.28
CA GLU A 276 -15.13 -15.97 6.64
C GLU A 276 -14.07 -15.38 5.68
N ILE A 277 -13.94 -14.04 5.67
CA ILE A 277 -13.01 -13.34 4.77
C ILE A 277 -11.57 -13.80 5.00
N ALA A 278 -11.20 -14.15 6.23
CA ALA A 278 -9.85 -14.61 6.58
C ALA A 278 -9.56 -16.08 6.19
N ASP A 279 -10.60 -16.86 5.91
CA ASP A 279 -10.46 -18.30 5.65
C ASP A 279 -9.93 -18.59 4.25
N LYS A 280 -9.18 -19.69 4.16
CA LYS A 280 -8.64 -20.20 2.90
C LYS A 280 -9.68 -21.08 2.19
N ILE A 281 -9.91 -20.79 0.91
CA ILE A 281 -10.80 -21.58 0.05
C ILE A 281 -10.19 -22.96 -0.16
N LYS A 282 -10.96 -24.02 0.15
CA LYS A 282 -10.52 -25.41 -0.04
C LYS A 282 -10.91 -25.95 -1.42
N ASN A 283 -12.06 -25.51 -1.94
CA ASN A 283 -12.67 -25.95 -3.19
C ASN A 283 -12.31 -25.05 -4.37
N SER A 284 -12.36 -25.59 -5.59
CA SER A 284 -12.16 -24.81 -6.82
C SER A 284 -13.48 -24.60 -7.55
N TYR A 285 -13.79 -23.35 -7.90
CA TYR A 285 -14.98 -22.98 -8.66
C TYR A 285 -14.62 -22.51 -10.07
N GLU A 286 -15.42 -22.92 -11.06
CA GLU A 286 -15.35 -22.43 -12.44
C GLU A 286 -16.57 -21.55 -12.73
N PHE A 287 -16.35 -20.26 -12.98
CA PHE A 287 -17.42 -19.32 -13.34
C PHE A 287 -17.58 -19.25 -14.86
N LYS A 288 -18.69 -19.79 -15.36
CA LYS A 288 -19.05 -19.72 -16.79
C LYS A 288 -20.13 -18.67 -17.01
N LEU A 289 -19.87 -17.71 -17.91
CA LEU A 289 -20.90 -16.74 -18.31
C LEU A 289 -21.98 -17.47 -19.13
N ILE A 290 -23.23 -17.37 -18.67
CA ILE A 290 -24.40 -17.92 -19.37
C ILE A 290 -25.15 -16.80 -20.11
N LEU A 291 -25.47 -15.70 -19.43
CA LEU A 291 -26.20 -14.55 -19.99
C LEU A 291 -25.52 -13.22 -19.62
N ARG A 292 -25.47 -12.28 -20.57
CA ARG A 292 -25.00 -10.91 -20.38
C ARG A 292 -25.97 -9.94 -21.04
N GLY A 293 -26.62 -9.08 -20.25
CA GLY A 293 -27.62 -8.14 -20.77
C GLY A 293 -27.11 -7.21 -21.88
N SER A 294 -25.84 -6.80 -21.85
CA SER A 294 -25.25 -5.98 -22.94
C SER A 294 -24.94 -6.75 -24.23
N ARG A 295 -25.00 -8.08 -24.23
CA ARG A 295 -24.81 -8.95 -25.41
C ARG A 295 -26.15 -9.55 -25.86
N ASP A 296 -26.93 -10.05 -24.90
CA ASP A 296 -28.10 -10.89 -25.14
C ASP A 296 -29.42 -10.12 -24.98
N GLY A 297 -29.40 -8.91 -24.39
CA GLY A 297 -30.59 -8.11 -24.09
C GLY A 297 -31.06 -8.28 -22.64
N PHE A 298 -31.89 -7.33 -22.18
CA PHE A 298 -32.39 -7.25 -20.79
C PHE A 298 -33.86 -7.70 -20.66
N THR A 299 -34.40 -8.46 -21.61
CA THR A 299 -35.80 -8.89 -21.58
C THR A 299 -36.00 -10.14 -20.73
N ALA A 300 -37.13 -10.23 -20.05
CA ALA A 300 -37.51 -11.41 -19.26
C ALA A 300 -37.61 -12.67 -20.13
N GLU A 301 -38.16 -12.56 -21.34
CA GLU A 301 -38.24 -13.65 -22.31
C GLU A 301 -36.87 -14.26 -22.61
N LYS A 302 -35.86 -13.42 -22.86
CA LYS A 302 -34.51 -13.90 -23.17
C LYS A 302 -33.81 -14.50 -21.96
N PHE A 303 -34.10 -13.98 -20.77
CA PHE A 303 -33.64 -14.55 -19.51
C PHE A 303 -34.20 -15.96 -19.31
N HIS A 304 -35.51 -16.15 -19.49
CA HIS A 304 -36.15 -17.46 -19.37
C HIS A 304 -35.66 -18.45 -20.43
N GLU A 305 -35.53 -18.01 -21.69
CA GLU A 305 -35.01 -18.84 -22.79
C GLU A 305 -33.62 -19.43 -22.49
N ILE A 306 -32.74 -18.66 -21.85
CA ILE A 306 -31.33 -19.04 -21.63
C ILE A 306 -31.09 -19.66 -20.24
N CYS A 307 -31.74 -19.15 -19.21
CA CYS A 307 -31.45 -19.49 -17.81
C CYS A 307 -32.41 -20.51 -17.20
N ASP A 308 -33.58 -20.76 -17.80
CA ASP A 308 -34.47 -21.80 -17.29
C ASP A 308 -33.81 -23.17 -17.48
N ASN A 309 -33.88 -24.01 -16.44
CA ASN A 309 -33.19 -25.30 -16.31
C ASN A 309 -31.65 -25.24 -16.08
N GLN A 310 -31.08 -24.05 -15.81
CA GLN A 310 -29.70 -23.94 -15.34
C GLN A 310 -29.62 -24.01 -13.81
N PHE A 311 -28.97 -25.05 -13.28
CA PHE A 311 -28.73 -25.22 -11.85
C PHE A 311 -27.48 -24.46 -11.39
N HIS A 312 -27.42 -24.09 -10.10
CA HIS A 312 -26.29 -23.38 -9.50
C HIS A 312 -25.97 -22.03 -10.17
N THR A 313 -27.02 -21.26 -10.46
CA THR A 313 -26.89 -19.99 -11.18
C THR A 313 -26.69 -18.82 -10.22
N LEU A 314 -25.66 -18.02 -10.47
CA LEU A 314 -25.40 -16.75 -9.79
C LEU A 314 -25.86 -15.60 -10.68
N ILE A 315 -26.69 -14.71 -10.14
CA ILE A 315 -27.19 -13.52 -10.82
C ILE A 315 -26.47 -12.30 -10.24
N ILE A 316 -25.90 -11.47 -11.12
CA ILE A 316 -25.19 -10.24 -10.73
C ILE A 316 -25.65 -9.09 -11.64
N ILE A 317 -26.00 -7.96 -11.02
CA ILE A 317 -26.54 -6.76 -11.65
C ILE A 317 -25.73 -5.57 -11.15
N LYS A 318 -25.27 -4.70 -12.06
CA LYS A 318 -24.67 -3.40 -11.71
C LYS A 318 -25.74 -2.32 -11.83
N VAL A 319 -25.90 -1.51 -10.78
CA VAL A 319 -26.82 -0.36 -10.80
C VAL A 319 -26.26 0.70 -11.74
N LYS A 320 -27.10 1.26 -12.61
CA LYS A 320 -26.68 2.28 -13.57
C LYS A 320 -26.21 3.53 -12.81
N ASP A 321 -25.10 4.12 -13.26
CA ASP A 321 -24.51 5.35 -12.70
C ASP A 321 -24.08 5.22 -11.22
N SER A 322 -23.86 3.99 -10.75
CA SER A 322 -23.37 3.65 -9.41
C SER A 322 -22.31 2.54 -9.50
N ASP A 323 -21.48 2.43 -8.47
CA ASP A 323 -20.56 1.30 -8.29
C ASP A 323 -21.16 0.15 -7.48
N GLU A 324 -22.45 0.25 -7.14
CA GLU A 324 -23.21 -0.82 -6.48
C GLU A 324 -23.41 -2.03 -7.40
N ILE A 325 -23.05 -3.19 -6.88
CA ILE A 325 -23.25 -4.50 -7.49
C ILE A 325 -24.18 -5.30 -6.59
N LEU A 326 -25.32 -5.70 -7.14
CA LEU A 326 -26.34 -6.51 -6.47
C LEU A 326 -26.34 -7.91 -7.07
N GLY A 327 -26.71 -8.90 -6.27
CA GLY A 327 -26.77 -10.26 -6.79
C GLY A 327 -27.45 -11.23 -5.84
N GLY A 328 -27.70 -12.43 -6.36
CA GLY A 328 -28.32 -13.52 -5.62
C GLY A 328 -27.95 -14.86 -6.24
N ILE A 329 -27.95 -15.91 -5.42
CA ILE A 329 -27.69 -17.28 -5.85
C ILE A 329 -29.04 -18.00 -5.94
N ARG A 330 -29.31 -18.63 -7.09
CA ARG A 330 -30.44 -19.54 -7.25
C ARG A 330 -29.98 -20.95 -6.88
N VAL A 331 -30.32 -21.39 -5.67
CA VAL A 331 -30.20 -22.78 -5.24
C VAL A 331 -31.58 -23.42 -5.36
N LEU A 332 -31.84 -24.17 -6.42
CA LEU A 332 -33.03 -25.01 -6.51
C LEU A 332 -32.60 -26.44 -6.16
N GLU A 333 -32.75 -26.83 -4.91
CA GLU A 333 -33.02 -28.22 -4.55
C GLU A 333 -34.55 -28.35 -4.49
N VAL A 334 -35.15 -28.92 -5.54
CA VAL A 334 -36.48 -29.50 -5.42
C VAL A 334 -36.26 -31.00 -5.34
N ILE A 335 -36.26 -31.50 -4.11
CA ILE A 335 -36.44 -32.92 -3.82
C ILE A 335 -37.92 -33.20 -4.05
N PHE A 336 -38.23 -34.15 -4.93
CA PHE A 336 -39.47 -34.93 -4.87
C PHE A 336 -39.15 -36.34 -4.42
#